data_AF-A0A080YVK1-F1
#
_entry.id   AF-A0A080YVK1-F1
#
_cell.length_a   1.000
_cell.length_b   1.000
_cell.length_c   1.000
_cell.angle_alpha   90.00
_cell.angle_beta   90.00
_cell.angle_gamma   90.00
#
_symmetry.space_group_name_H-M   'P 1'
#
loop_
_entity.id
_entity.type
_entity.pdbx_description
1 polymer ?
#
loop_
_entity_poly.entity_id
_entity_poly.type
_entity_poly.pdbx_seq_one_letter_code
_entity_poly.pdbx_strand_id
1 'polypeptide(L)'
;MNNGVKAALAHGAEELVIVGDSRLAIQQSLGVIACRKESLIALLNTHKELTVKLRSAKYLHVVREYNAAADSLATEALESKVSRVILAETRKSELVTLNRIQEVMYELNEDLAEVGPRQEERCVHVLTSN
;
A
#
# COMPACT_ATOMS: atom_id res chain seq x y z
N MET A 1 4.90 -4.35 -2.75
CA MET A 1 4.50 -3.99 -1.36
C MET A 1 5.61 -4.24 -0.34
N ASN A 2 6.23 -5.42 -0.29
CA ASN A 2 7.25 -5.79 0.73
C ASN A 2 8.37 -4.74 0.95
N ASN A 3 8.91 -4.17 -0.13
CA ASN A 3 9.99 -3.19 -0.02
C ASN A 3 9.56 -1.90 0.70
N GLY A 4 8.32 -1.45 0.47
CA GLY A 4 7.76 -0.29 1.18
C GLY A 4 7.62 -0.56 2.68
N VAL A 5 7.14 -1.75 3.07
CA VAL A 5 7.02 -2.13 4.48
C VAL A 5 8.40 -2.25 5.15
N LYS A 6 9.38 -2.85 4.46
CA LYS A 6 10.77 -2.92 4.97
C LYS A 6 11.36 -1.53 5.20
N ALA A 7 11.15 -0.60 4.27
CA ALA A 7 11.62 0.77 4.41
C ALA A 7 10.94 1.47 5.59
N ALA A 8 9.62 1.35 5.74
CA ALA A 8 8.88 1.93 6.85
C ALA A 8 9.38 1.40 8.21
N LEU A 9 9.58 0.10 8.34
CA LEU A 9 10.16 -0.52 9.55
C LEU A 9 11.58 -0.02 9.84
N ALA A 10 12.42 0.13 8.81
CA ALA A 10 13.77 0.68 8.95
C ALA A 10 13.77 2.15 9.43
N HIS A 11 12.69 2.89 9.15
CA HIS A 11 12.45 4.24 9.66
C HIS A 11 11.74 4.26 11.02
N GLY A 12 11.52 3.10 11.67
CA GLY A 12 10.90 3.01 12.99
C GLY A 12 9.38 3.20 12.99
N ALA A 13 8.71 3.03 11.85
CA ALA A 13 7.25 3.08 11.82
C ALA A 13 6.64 1.90 12.57
N GLU A 14 5.72 2.21 13.49
CA GLU A 14 4.94 1.21 14.22
C GLU A 14 3.55 1.02 13.63
N GLU A 15 3.02 2.04 12.93
CA GLU A 15 1.71 2.02 12.28
C GLU A 15 1.87 2.39 10.82
N LEU A 16 1.15 1.70 9.94
CA LEU A 16 1.27 1.90 8.50
C LEU A 16 -0.09 1.82 7.78
N VAL A 17 -0.32 2.76 6.87
CA VAL A 17 -1.35 2.63 5.84
C VAL A 17 -0.65 2.26 4.54
N ILE A 18 -0.93 1.05 4.04
CA ILE A 18 -0.36 0.51 2.81
C ILE A 18 -1.34 0.81 1.69
N VAL A 19 -0.95 1.73 0.81
CA VAL A 19 -1.74 2.15 -0.33
C VAL A 19 -1.21 1.50 -1.61
N GLY A 20 -2.10 1.07 -2.49
CA GLY A 20 -1.73 0.56 -3.81
C GLY A 20 -2.90 0.49 -4.77
N ASP A 21 -2.60 0.47 -6.07
CA ASP A 21 -3.58 0.39 -7.16
C ASP A 21 -3.92 -1.07 -7.56
N SER A 22 -3.10 -2.04 -7.12
CA SER A 22 -3.37 -3.45 -7.35
C SER A 22 -4.41 -4.00 -6.37
N ARG A 23 -5.68 -3.97 -6.76
CA ARG A 23 -6.79 -4.57 -5.99
C ARG A 23 -6.51 -6.02 -5.57
N LEU A 24 -5.98 -6.84 -6.49
CA LEU A 24 -5.66 -8.23 -6.22
C LEU A 24 -4.60 -8.38 -5.12
N ALA A 25 -3.50 -7.60 -5.19
CA ALA A 25 -2.45 -7.68 -4.19
C ALA A 25 -2.95 -7.23 -2.80
N ILE A 26 -3.77 -6.17 -2.75
CA ILE A 26 -4.41 -5.70 -1.52
C ILE A 26 -5.33 -6.78 -0.93
N GLN A 27 -6.23 -7.34 -1.72
CA GLN A 27 -7.18 -8.36 -1.26
C GLN A 27 -6.50 -9.67 -0.85
N GLN A 28 -5.42 -10.07 -1.52
CA GLN A 28 -4.60 -11.22 -1.09
C GLN A 28 -3.86 -10.95 0.21
N SER A 29 -3.36 -9.72 0.41
CA SER A 29 -2.70 -9.32 1.66
C SER A 29 -3.68 -9.31 2.84
N LEU A 30 -4.93 -8.92 2.59
CA LEU A 30 -6.02 -8.97 3.57
C LEU A 30 -6.59 -10.39 3.81
N GLY A 31 -6.20 -11.37 2.99
CA GLY A 31 -6.74 -12.74 3.07
C GLY A 31 -8.16 -12.90 2.51
N VAL A 32 -8.72 -11.86 1.88
CA VAL A 32 -10.04 -11.90 1.23
C VAL A 32 -10.01 -12.82 0.00
N ILE A 33 -8.90 -12.81 -0.73
CA ILE A 33 -8.69 -13.67 -1.90
C ILE A 33 -7.49 -14.59 -1.68
N ALA A 34 -7.64 -15.87 -2.01
CA ALA A 34 -6.56 -16.83 -1.94
C ALA A 34 -5.48 -16.55 -3.01
N CYS A 35 -4.22 -16.54 -2.60
CA CYS A 35 -3.08 -16.55 -3.52
C CYS A 35 -2.72 -17.99 -3.89
N ARG A 36 -2.73 -18.33 -5.18
CA ARG A 36 -2.53 -19.71 -5.66
C ARG A 36 -1.18 -19.97 -6.31
N LYS A 37 -0.55 -18.94 -6.89
CA LYS A 37 0.74 -19.08 -7.55
C LYS A 37 1.85 -19.16 -6.51
N GLU A 38 2.62 -20.26 -6.49
CA GLU A 38 3.66 -20.54 -5.49
C GLU A 38 4.64 -19.37 -5.30
N SER A 39 5.13 -18.79 -6.38
CA SER A 39 6.05 -17.65 -6.32
C SER A 39 5.44 -16.42 -5.63
N LEU A 40 4.12 -16.21 -5.76
CA LEU A 40 3.40 -15.12 -5.11
C LEU A 40 3.05 -15.46 -3.65
N ILE A 41 2.83 -16.74 -3.34
CA ILE A 41 2.62 -17.20 -1.95
C ILE A 41 3.87 -16.88 -1.11
N ALA A 42 5.07 -17.14 -1.64
CA ALA A 42 6.31 -16.79 -0.94
C ALA A 42 6.39 -15.28 -0.65
N LEU A 43 6.07 -14.43 -1.63
CA LEU A 43 6.05 -12.97 -1.46
C LEU A 43 5.00 -12.53 -0.43
N LEU A 44 3.81 -13.13 -0.45
CA LEU A 44 2.73 -12.85 0.50
C LEU A 44 3.09 -13.28 1.93
N ASN A 45 3.76 -14.43 2.10
CA ASN A 45 4.22 -14.88 3.41
C ASN A 45 5.27 -13.93 3.98
N THR A 46 6.25 -13.50 3.17
CA THR A 46 7.19 -12.45 3.57
C THR A 46 6.47 -11.15 3.94
N HIS A 47 5.44 -10.77 3.18
CA HIS A 47 4.65 -9.57 3.49
C HIS A 47 3.96 -9.67 4.85
N LYS A 48 3.36 -10.83 5.16
CA LYS A 48 2.72 -11.12 6.45
C LYS A 48 3.73 -11.06 7.60
N GLU A 49 4.88 -11.70 7.46
CA GLU A 49 5.94 -11.66 8.47
C GLU A 49 6.46 -10.25 8.75
N LEU A 50 6.55 -9.41 7.72
CA LEU A 50 6.95 -8.02 7.88
C LEU A 50 5.87 -7.20 8.59
N THR A 51 4.60 -7.39 8.22
CA THR A 51 3.51 -6.59 8.77
C THR A 51 3.15 -6.96 10.21
N VAL A 52 3.45 -8.19 10.66
CA VAL A 52 3.34 -8.58 12.08
C VAL A 52 4.26 -7.78 13.00
N LYS A 53 5.34 -7.20 12.47
CA LYS A 53 6.26 -6.35 13.25
C LYS A 53 5.69 -4.95 13.51
N LEU A 54 4.62 -4.57 12.83
CA LEU A 54 3.92 -3.31 13.03
C LEU A 54 2.86 -3.51 14.14
N ARG A 55 2.63 -2.47 14.94
CA ARG A 55 1.47 -2.41 15.85
C ARG A 55 0.16 -2.42 15.05
N SER A 56 0.11 -1.70 13.92
CA SER A 56 -1.03 -1.76 13.02
C SER A 56 -0.65 -1.59 11.55
N ALA A 57 -1.39 -2.29 10.68
CA ALA A 57 -1.28 -2.15 9.24
C ALA A 57 -2.69 -2.09 8.63
N LYS A 58 -3.01 -0.98 7.96
CA LYS A 58 -4.24 -0.82 7.17
C LYS A 58 -3.90 -0.93 5.69
N TYR A 59 -4.84 -1.42 4.90
CA TYR A 59 -4.68 -1.53 3.46
C TYR A 59 -5.73 -0.68 2.76
N LEU A 60 -5.31 0.11 1.79
CA LEU A 60 -6.19 0.95 0.99
C LEU A 60 -5.91 0.74 -0.49
N HIS A 61 -6.97 0.41 -1.22
CA HIS A 61 -6.93 0.39 -2.67
C HIS A 61 -7.30 1.77 -3.20
N VAL A 62 -6.48 2.31 -4.11
CA VAL A 62 -6.74 3.58 -4.80
C VAL A 62 -6.72 3.37 -6.30
N VAL A 63 -7.36 4.26 -7.07
CA VAL A 63 -7.16 4.27 -8.52
C VAL A 63 -5.74 4.75 -8.87
N ARG A 64 -5.28 4.37 -10.06
CA ARG A 64 -3.88 4.50 -10.49
C ARG A 64 -3.37 5.94 -10.45
N GLU A 65 -4.25 6.90 -10.68
CA GLU A 65 -3.97 8.34 -10.64
C GLU A 65 -3.45 8.80 -9.26
N TYR A 66 -3.93 8.19 -8.18
CA TYR A 66 -3.47 8.50 -6.82
C TYR A 66 -2.16 7.80 -6.47
N ASN A 67 -1.80 6.72 -7.18
CA ASN A 67 -0.56 5.97 -7.00
C ASN A 67 0.59 6.49 -7.91
N ALA A 68 0.40 7.63 -8.58
CA ALA A 68 1.28 8.12 -9.64
C ALA A 68 2.76 8.21 -9.26
N ALA A 69 3.08 8.62 -8.03
CA ALA A 69 4.48 8.68 -7.57
C ALA A 69 5.14 7.29 -7.49
N ALA A 70 4.42 6.28 -6.98
CA ALA A 70 4.92 4.91 -6.91
C ALA A 70 5.02 4.27 -8.30
N ASP A 71 4.04 4.53 -9.17
CA ASP A 71 4.03 4.10 -10.57
C ASP A 71 5.19 4.67 -11.38
N SER A 72 5.51 5.95 -11.15
CA SER A 72 6.64 6.61 -11.79
C SER A 72 7.96 5.93 -11.40
N LEU A 73 8.15 5.63 -10.11
CA LEU A 73 9.33 4.91 -9.61
C LEU A 73 9.39 3.46 -10.15
N ALA A 74 8.26 2.76 -10.20
CA ALA A 74 8.20 1.39 -10.70
C ALA A 74 8.51 1.32 -12.20
N THR A 75 7.99 2.27 -12.99
CA THR A 75 8.26 2.39 -14.42
C THR A 75 9.74 2.66 -14.68
N GLU A 76 10.35 3.61 -13.97
CA GLU A 76 11.79 3.90 -14.11
C GLU A 76 12.66 2.70 -13.74
N ALA A 77 12.31 1.98 -12.67
CA ALA A 77 13.02 0.77 -12.27
C ALA A 77 12.89 -0.35 -13.31
N LEU A 78 11.73 -0.48 -13.96
CA LEU A 78 11.50 -1.44 -15.02
C LEU A 78 12.31 -1.11 -16.28
N GLU A 79 12.33 0.16 -16.68
CA GLU A 79 13.06 0.64 -17.86
C GLU A 79 14.57 0.52 -17.68
N SER A 80 15.09 0.97 -16.54
CA SER A 80 16.52 0.94 -16.24
C SER A 80 17.03 -0.45 -15.84
N LYS A 81 16.14 -1.34 -15.37
CA LYS A 81 16.45 -2.66 -14.79
C LYS A 81 17.45 -2.62 -13.64
N VAL A 82 17.59 -1.46 -12.98
CA VAL A 82 18.55 -1.23 -11.89
C VAL A 82 17.79 -0.70 -10.67
N SER A 83 18.11 -1.25 -9.50
CA SER A 83 17.64 -0.70 -8.23
C SER A 83 18.45 0.57 -7.90
N ARG A 84 17.77 1.68 -7.60
CA ARG A 84 18.41 2.97 -7.33
C ARG A 84 17.81 3.64 -6.09
N VAL A 85 18.67 4.33 -5.35
CA VAL A 85 18.27 5.27 -4.30
C VAL A 85 18.18 6.68 -4.90
N ILE A 86 17.04 7.35 -4.71
CA ILE A 86 16.82 8.71 -5.21
C ILE A 86 17.44 9.72 -4.25
N LEU A 87 18.60 10.26 -4.62
CA LEU A 87 19.30 11.30 -3.83
C LEU A 87 19.06 12.72 -4.35
N ALA A 88 18.75 12.86 -5.65
CA ALA A 88 18.56 14.15 -6.30
C ALA A 88 17.32 14.89 -5.77
N GLU A 89 17.52 16.12 -5.30
CA GLU A 89 16.46 16.91 -4.66
C GLU A 89 15.36 17.33 -5.63
N THR A 90 15.72 17.59 -6.89
CA THR A 90 14.76 17.84 -7.97
C THR A 90 13.80 16.67 -8.15
N ARG A 91 14.34 15.45 -8.20
CA ARG A 91 13.53 14.23 -8.36
C ARG A 91 12.64 13.97 -7.14
N LYS A 92 13.13 14.22 -5.93
CA LYS A 92 12.30 14.13 -4.71
C LYS A 92 11.15 15.13 -4.77
N SER A 93 11.42 16.37 -5.18
CA SER A 93 10.40 17.42 -5.32
C SER A 93 9.34 17.03 -6.34
N GLU A 94 9.73 16.49 -7.49
CA GLU A 94 8.79 15.95 -8.49
C GLU A 94 7.92 14.83 -7.90
N LEU A 95 8.52 13.87 -7.20
CA LEU A 95 7.77 12.77 -6.58
C LEU A 95 6.76 13.26 -5.53
N VAL A 96 7.11 14.32 -4.78
CA VAL A 96 6.17 14.98 -3.85
C VAL A 96 5.00 15.58 -4.63
N THR A 97 5.25 16.26 -5.75
CA THR A 97 4.16 16.83 -6.59
C THR A 97 3.28 15.76 -7.24
N LEU A 98 3.84 14.60 -7.59
CA LEU A 98 3.09 13.46 -8.13
C LEU A 98 2.33 12.68 -7.06
N ASN A 99 2.69 12.83 -5.78
CA ASN A 99 2.08 12.08 -4.69
C ASN A 99 0.72 12.68 -4.32
N ARG A 100 -0.33 12.03 -4.78
CA ARG A 100 -1.72 12.44 -4.55
C ARG A 100 -2.45 11.57 -3.52
N ILE A 101 -1.74 10.65 -2.85
CA ILE A 101 -2.33 9.74 -1.85
C ILE A 101 -3.06 10.50 -0.74
N GLN A 102 -2.54 11.67 -0.33
CA GLN A 102 -3.16 12.49 0.71
C GLN A 102 -4.60 12.88 0.38
N GLU A 103 -4.96 13.05 -0.89
CA GLU A 103 -6.32 13.43 -1.31
C GLU A 103 -7.35 12.37 -0.91
N VAL A 104 -6.99 11.08 -0.99
CA VAL A 104 -7.88 9.96 -0.62
C VAL A 104 -7.92 9.72 0.89
N MET A 105 -6.85 10.09 1.60
CA MET A 105 -6.78 9.89 3.06
C MET A 105 -7.75 10.80 3.83
N TYR A 106 -8.12 11.96 3.29
CA TYR A 106 -9.05 12.89 3.93
C TYR A 106 -10.53 12.56 3.70
N GLU A 107 -10.89 12.00 2.53
CA GLU A 107 -12.27 11.54 2.28
C GLU A 107 -12.70 10.39 3.20
N LEU A 108 -11.73 9.59 3.68
CA LEU A 108 -12.00 8.48 4.59
C LEU A 108 -12.41 8.92 6.01
N ASN A 109 -12.13 10.17 6.41
CA ASN A 109 -12.46 10.68 7.75
C ASN A 109 -13.92 11.16 7.86
N GLU A 110 -14.52 11.62 6.76
CA GLU A 110 -15.92 12.09 6.73
C GLU A 110 -16.92 10.91 6.64
N ASP A 111 -16.49 9.77 6.06
CA ASP A 111 -17.31 8.56 5.87
C ASP A 111 -17.46 7.67 7.11
N LEU A 112 -16.72 7.95 8.19
CA LEU A 112 -16.84 7.21 9.45
C LEU A 112 -17.98 7.73 10.34
N ALA A 113 -18.63 8.84 9.95
CA ALA A 113 -19.65 9.49 10.75
C ALA A 113 -21.08 9.01 10.50
N GLU A 114 -21.44 8.37 9.36
CA GLU A 114 -22.81 7.88 9.15
C GLU A 114 -22.91 6.50 8.47
N VAL A 115 -23.67 5.61 9.11
CA VAL A 115 -24.06 4.30 8.59
C VAL A 115 -25.43 4.40 7.93
N GLY A 116 -25.53 3.97 6.66
CA GLY A 116 -26.79 3.66 5.98
C GLY A 116 -26.56 2.75 4.76
N PRO A 117 -27.39 1.71 4.49
CA PRO A 117 -27.01 0.62 3.60
C PRO A 117 -27.44 0.88 2.15
N ARG A 118 -26.55 0.55 1.19
CA ARG A 118 -26.84 -0.03 -0.14
C ARG A 118 -25.54 -0.31 -0.92
N GLN A 119 -25.24 -1.62 -1.08
CA GLN A 119 -24.61 -2.36 -2.20
C GLN A 119 -23.56 -1.59 -3.03
N GLU A 120 -22.27 -1.96 -3.11
CA GLU A 120 -21.62 -3.27 -3.18
C GLU A 120 -20.26 -3.30 -2.45
N GLU A 121 -20.01 -4.38 -1.71
CA GLU A 121 -18.70 -4.90 -1.25
C GLU A 121 -17.69 -3.92 -0.60
N ARG A 122 -18.12 -3.13 0.39
CA ARG A 122 -17.19 -2.47 1.33
C ARG A 122 -16.84 -3.43 2.47
N CYS A 123 -15.91 -4.36 2.23
CA CYS A 123 -15.42 -5.28 3.26
C CYS A 123 -14.20 -4.68 3.98
N VAL A 124 -14.45 -3.91 5.05
CA VAL A 124 -13.41 -3.46 5.99
C VAL A 124 -13.22 -4.57 7.03
N HIS A 125 -12.27 -5.48 6.80
CA HIS A 125 -11.80 -6.37 7.86
C HIS A 125 -10.65 -5.71 8.61
N VAL A 126 -10.96 -5.14 9.77
CA VAL A 126 -9.96 -4.77 10.77
C VAL A 126 -9.50 -6.06 11.44
N LEU A 127 -8.29 -6.52 11.14
CA LEU A 127 -7.65 -7.55 11.95
C LEU A 127 -7.06 -6.86 13.17
N THR A 128 -7.83 -6.82 14.26
CA THR A 128 -7.29 -6.57 15.60
C THR A 128 -6.69 -7.87 16.10
N SER A 129 -5.37 -7.92 16.24
CA SER A 129 -4.70 -9.02 16.93
C SER A 129 -4.88 -8.85 18.44
N ASN A 130 -5.33 -9.92 19.12
CA ASN A 130 -5.24 -10.09 20.58
C ASN A 130 -3.83 -10.53 20.99
#